data_AF-A0A1I7ZF26-F1
#
_entry.id   AF-A0A1I7ZF26-F1
#
_cell.length_a   1.000
_cell.length_b   1.000
_cell.length_c   1.000
_cell.angle_alpha   90.00
_cell.angle_beta   90.00
_cell.angle_gamma   90.00
#
_symmetry.space_group_name_H-M   'P 1'
#
loop_
_entity.id
_entity.type
_entity.pdbx_description
1 polymer ?
#
loop_
_entity_poly.entity_id
_entity_poly.type
_entity_poly.pdbx_seq_one_letter_code
_entity_poly.pdbx_strand_id
1 'polypeptide(L)'
;MHFYVLLSCLFAVASSVTADCIDGVHNVVTVESFKDLARVYDLDMKPTCANNRPAVQMPGYVKILGGQMTVPRHYDIIKDGEMKITVKGLDYSDEICTDGISNYMVIPNNFCHIKICEWVGNELCELLQSPGVHTVKELEEKLKFNTTLRLPDPPSLLGVTLLDLFNGEFKFTFSIESEGKRIVDWNIPSNEDFLQIGVDPDTGDDE
;
A
#
# COMPACT_ATOMS: atom_id res chain seq x y z
N MET A 1 31.43 14.56 62.59
CA MET A 1 32.21 14.75 61.34
C MET A 1 32.10 13.43 60.57
N HIS A 2 30.93 13.14 59.97
CA HIS A 2 30.59 13.42 58.56
C HIS A 2 31.75 12.99 57.62
N PHE A 3 31.64 11.96 56.78
CA PHE A 3 30.82 11.97 55.55
C PHE A 3 30.63 10.53 54.95
N TYR A 4 29.36 10.11 54.70
CA TYR A 4 28.77 9.28 53.62
C TYR A 4 29.36 7.88 53.30
N VAL A 5 28.72 6.71 53.36
CA VAL A 5 27.32 6.20 53.30
C VAL A 5 26.58 6.40 51.95
N LEU A 6 26.35 5.25 51.28
CA LEU A 6 25.36 4.88 50.22
C LEU A 6 25.67 5.36 48.78
N LEU A 7 25.94 4.45 47.83
CA LEU A 7 25.01 3.52 47.13
C LEU A 7 24.04 4.26 46.20
N SER A 8 24.32 4.24 44.89
CA SER A 8 23.31 4.00 43.85
C SER A 8 23.98 3.88 42.47
N CYS A 9 24.04 2.66 41.94
CA CYS A 9 24.11 2.41 40.51
C CYS A 9 22.87 3.06 39.86
N LEU A 10 23.03 4.20 39.20
CA LEU A 10 22.12 4.62 38.14
C LEU A 10 22.67 4.08 36.82
N PHE A 11 22.34 2.82 36.53
CA PHE A 11 22.21 2.43 35.12
C PHE A 11 20.89 3.06 34.67
N ALA A 12 20.98 4.21 34.02
CA ALA A 12 19.87 4.71 33.22
C ALA A 12 19.71 3.71 32.07
N VAL A 13 18.81 2.75 32.24
CA VAL A 13 18.26 1.99 31.12
C VAL A 13 17.44 3.02 30.36
N ALA A 14 18.05 3.68 29.37
CA ALA A 14 17.31 4.36 28.34
C ALA A 14 16.47 3.28 27.66
N SER A 15 15.23 3.14 28.11
CA SER A 15 14.23 2.39 27.36
C SER A 15 14.00 3.26 26.14
N SER A 16 14.61 2.90 25.02
CA SER A 16 14.14 3.33 23.71
C SER A 16 12.66 2.98 23.71
N VAL A 17 11.81 4.01 23.82
CA VAL A 17 10.39 3.86 23.56
C VAL A 17 10.35 3.67 22.06
N THR A 18 10.49 2.41 21.61
CA THR A 18 9.99 2.01 20.30
C THR A 18 8.53 2.45 20.32
N ALA A 19 8.18 3.43 19.51
CA ALA A 19 6.80 3.86 19.40
C ALA A 19 6.02 2.63 18.90
N ASP A 20 5.32 1.96 19.80
CA ASP A 20 4.63 0.73 19.46
C ASP A 20 3.65 1.01 18.31
N CYS A 21 3.71 0.18 17.27
CA CYS A 21 2.82 0.31 16.14
C CYS A 21 1.40 -0.10 16.53
N ILE A 22 0.54 0.87 16.85
CA ILE A 22 -0.83 0.62 17.27
C ILE A 22 -1.71 0.34 16.04
N ASP A 23 -2.28 -0.87 15.99
CA ASP A 23 -3.22 -1.27 14.93
C ASP A 23 -4.46 -0.37 14.91
N GLY A 24 -4.82 0.09 13.71
CA GLY A 24 -5.94 1.01 13.49
C GLY A 24 -5.63 2.46 13.82
N VAL A 25 -4.41 2.79 14.24
CA VAL A 25 -3.95 4.17 14.45
C VAL A 25 -2.81 4.50 13.49
N HIS A 26 -1.70 3.78 13.58
CA HIS A 26 -0.48 4.11 12.81
C HIS A 26 -0.39 3.38 11.48
N ASN A 27 -1.01 2.22 11.32
CA ASN A 27 -0.96 1.41 10.09
C ASN A 27 -2.15 1.68 9.14
N VAL A 28 -2.77 2.86 9.21
CA VAL A 28 -3.97 3.21 8.44
C VAL A 28 -3.62 4.04 7.22
N VAL A 29 -3.98 3.56 6.03
CA VAL A 29 -3.84 4.27 4.75
C VAL A 29 -5.22 4.73 4.29
N THR A 30 -5.35 6.02 3.94
CA THR A 30 -6.60 6.53 3.36
C THR A 30 -6.53 6.52 1.84
N VAL A 31 -7.60 6.07 1.19
CA VAL A 31 -7.74 6.06 -0.27
C VAL A 31 -8.84 7.03 -0.69
N GLU A 32 -8.48 7.99 -1.56
CA GLU A 32 -9.27 9.20 -1.82
C GLU A 32 -10.61 8.88 -2.48
N SER A 33 -10.59 7.95 -3.43
CA SER A 33 -11.72 7.65 -4.31
C SER A 33 -12.87 6.93 -3.62
N PHE A 34 -12.66 6.47 -2.39
CA PHE A 34 -13.64 5.65 -1.69
C PHE A 34 -13.98 6.14 -0.27
N LYS A 35 -13.23 7.10 0.28
CA LYS A 35 -13.20 7.39 1.74
C LYS A 35 -12.83 6.15 2.56
N ASP A 36 -11.93 5.35 2.00
CA ASP A 36 -11.63 4.02 2.53
C ASP A 36 -10.47 4.05 3.47
N LEU A 37 -10.61 3.23 4.51
CA LEU A 37 -9.57 2.93 5.46
C LEU A 37 -9.00 1.57 5.04
N ALA A 38 -7.79 1.58 4.53
CA ALA A 38 -6.99 0.37 4.39
C ALA A 38 -6.04 0.26 5.58
N ARG A 39 -5.69 -0.96 5.99
CA ARG A 39 -4.65 -1.22 6.97
C ARG A 39 -3.54 -2.04 6.37
N VAL A 40 -2.32 -1.76 6.78
CA VAL A 40 -1.11 -2.42 6.26
C VAL A 40 -0.49 -3.31 7.34
N TYR A 41 -0.02 -4.48 6.90
CA TYR A 41 0.52 -5.52 7.77
C TYR A 41 1.72 -6.22 7.11
N ASP A 42 2.58 -6.80 7.95
CA ASP A 42 3.65 -7.70 7.52
C ASP A 42 3.14 -9.12 7.20
N LEU A 43 4.04 -10.02 6.83
CA LEU A 43 3.72 -11.44 6.55
C LEU A 43 3.14 -12.21 7.75
N ASP A 44 3.40 -11.77 8.98
CA ASP A 44 2.88 -12.35 10.22
C ASP A 44 1.53 -11.73 10.65
N MET A 45 0.95 -10.83 9.83
CA MET A 45 -0.25 -10.04 10.16
C MET A 45 -0.07 -9.07 11.33
N LYS A 46 1.15 -8.59 11.58
CA LYS A 46 1.44 -7.52 12.55
C LYS A 46 1.32 -6.16 11.87
N PRO A 47 0.77 -5.13 12.55
CA PRO A 47 0.64 -3.80 11.97
C PRO A 47 2.02 -3.21 11.67
N THR A 48 2.17 -2.57 10.50
CA THR A 48 3.43 -1.98 10.07
C THR A 48 3.34 -0.46 10.00
N CYS A 49 4.29 0.22 10.63
CA CYS A 49 4.43 1.67 10.60
C CYS A 49 5.87 2.08 10.84
N ALA A 50 6.23 3.26 10.33
CA ALA A 50 7.49 3.93 10.61
C ALA A 50 7.16 5.40 10.91
N ASN A 51 7.85 6.03 11.86
CA ASN A 51 7.60 7.43 12.23
C ASN A 51 6.12 7.75 12.52
N ASN A 52 5.40 6.82 13.16
CA ASN A 52 3.95 6.87 13.44
C ASN A 52 3.03 6.97 12.20
N ARG A 53 3.55 6.67 11.01
CA ARG A 53 2.82 6.66 9.73
C ARG A 53 2.78 5.25 9.14
N PRO A 54 1.79 4.91 8.30
CA PRO A 54 1.69 3.59 7.72
C PRO A 54 2.91 3.29 6.82
N ALA A 55 3.57 2.17 7.07
CA ALA A 55 4.71 1.70 6.29
C ALA A 55 4.34 0.39 5.60
N VAL A 56 4.33 0.38 4.28
CA VAL A 56 3.99 -0.81 3.50
C VAL A 56 5.21 -1.71 3.38
N GLN A 57 5.05 -2.95 3.83
CA GLN A 57 6.04 -4.01 3.64
C GLN A 57 5.70 -4.85 2.41
N MET A 58 6.73 -5.17 1.61
CA MET A 58 6.60 -6.07 0.47
C MET A 58 7.56 -7.26 0.61
N PRO A 59 7.07 -8.51 0.55
CA PRO A 59 5.67 -8.87 0.57
C PRO A 59 5.02 -8.57 1.93
N GLY A 60 3.71 -8.39 1.93
CA GLY A 60 2.91 -8.06 3.11
C GLY A 60 1.43 -8.17 2.80
N TYR A 61 0.58 -7.60 3.64
CA TYR A 61 -0.86 -7.58 3.42
C TYR A 61 -1.44 -6.18 3.53
N VAL A 62 -2.45 -5.93 2.69
CA VAL A 62 -3.34 -4.78 2.80
C VAL A 62 -4.73 -5.28 3.10
N LYS A 63 -5.33 -4.79 4.18
CA LYS A 63 -6.70 -5.10 4.56
C LYS A 63 -7.60 -3.91 4.29
N ILE A 64 -8.55 -4.06 3.37
CA ILE A 64 -9.54 -3.04 3.03
C ILE A 64 -10.68 -3.11 4.07
N LEU A 65 -10.97 -2.04 4.80
CA LEU A 65 -11.96 -2.09 5.90
C LEU A 65 -13.37 -1.67 5.50
N GLY A 66 -13.53 -0.97 4.39
CA GLY A 66 -14.80 -0.35 4.04
C GLY A 66 -14.62 0.48 2.78
N GLY A 67 -15.72 0.76 2.09
CA GLY A 67 -15.75 1.62 0.91
C GLY A 67 -16.88 1.47 -0.07
N GLN A 68 -16.93 2.37 -1.06
CA GLN A 68 -17.94 2.33 -2.12
C GLN A 68 -17.40 2.69 -3.51
N MET A 69 -17.50 1.76 -4.44
CA MET A 69 -17.20 1.98 -5.85
C MET A 69 -18.46 2.33 -6.61
N THR A 70 -18.40 3.29 -7.53
CA THR A 70 -19.49 3.53 -8.48
C THR A 70 -19.07 3.12 -9.87
N VAL A 71 -19.74 2.11 -10.42
CA VAL A 71 -19.56 1.65 -11.80
C VAL A 71 -20.69 2.25 -12.63
N PRO A 72 -20.41 3.25 -13.50
CA PRO A 72 -21.46 4.05 -14.14
C PRO A 72 -22.22 3.29 -15.24
N ARG A 73 -21.61 2.27 -15.84
CA ARG A 73 -22.17 1.46 -16.91
C ARG A 73 -21.48 0.10 -16.94
N HIS A 74 -21.97 -0.80 -17.78
CA HIS A 74 -21.31 -2.08 -18.00
C HIS A 74 -20.03 -1.88 -18.80
N TYR A 75 -18.96 -2.57 -18.39
CA TYR A 75 -17.65 -2.63 -19.05
C TYR A 75 -17.22 -4.09 -19.16
N ASP A 76 -16.61 -4.49 -20.28
CA ASP A 76 -16.10 -5.85 -20.45
C ASP A 76 -14.70 -6.07 -19.83
N ILE A 77 -14.57 -5.83 -18.52
CA ILE A 77 -13.29 -5.89 -17.78
C ILE A 77 -12.66 -7.29 -17.80
N ILE A 78 -13.46 -8.36 -17.87
CA ILE A 78 -12.91 -9.72 -17.98
C ILE A 78 -12.16 -9.92 -19.30
N LYS A 79 -12.63 -9.28 -20.37
CA LYS A 79 -12.03 -9.40 -21.70
C LYS A 79 -10.76 -8.56 -21.84
N ASP A 80 -10.80 -7.30 -21.41
CA ASP A 80 -9.73 -6.33 -21.67
C ASP A 80 -9.44 -5.35 -20.51
N GLY A 81 -9.79 -5.75 -19.29
CA GLY A 81 -9.54 -4.97 -18.08
C GLY A 81 -8.05 -4.88 -17.75
N GLU A 82 -7.54 -3.65 -17.74
CA GLU A 82 -6.15 -3.36 -17.44
C GLU A 82 -6.06 -2.33 -16.31
N MET A 83 -5.17 -2.58 -15.36
CA MET A 83 -4.79 -1.64 -14.33
C MET A 83 -3.46 -1.00 -14.70
N LYS A 84 -3.49 0.30 -14.93
CA LYS A 84 -2.32 1.14 -15.18
C LYS A 84 -1.93 1.84 -13.89
N ILE A 85 -0.64 1.87 -13.63
CA ILE A 85 -0.07 2.44 -12.42
C ILE A 85 0.79 3.64 -12.81
N THR A 86 0.61 4.75 -12.12
CA THR A 86 1.53 5.88 -12.09
C THR A 86 2.17 5.93 -10.71
N VAL A 87 3.49 6.04 -10.65
CA VAL A 87 4.25 6.00 -9.40
C VAL A 87 5.20 7.19 -9.36
N LYS A 88 5.14 8.00 -8.30
CA LYS A 88 6.06 9.11 -8.07
C LYS A 88 6.73 8.96 -6.71
N GLY A 89 8.04 8.74 -6.70
CA GLY A 89 8.84 8.82 -5.48
C GLY A 89 9.21 10.27 -5.15
N LEU A 90 9.34 10.59 -3.86
CA LEU A 90 9.78 11.90 -3.39
C LEU A 90 11.20 12.24 -3.90
N ASP A 91 12.11 11.27 -3.83
CA ASP A 91 13.52 11.45 -4.20
C ASP A 91 13.80 11.27 -5.70
N TYR A 92 12.76 11.03 -6.49
CA TYR A 92 12.86 10.77 -7.93
C TYR A 92 12.48 12.02 -8.73
N SER A 93 13.34 12.46 -9.65
CA SER A 93 13.07 13.63 -10.51
C SER A 93 11.85 13.43 -11.38
N ASP A 94 11.69 12.24 -11.94
CA ASP A 94 10.61 11.85 -12.84
C ASP A 94 9.68 10.84 -12.16
N GLU A 95 8.52 10.59 -12.77
CA GLU A 95 7.67 9.47 -12.35
C GLU A 95 8.38 8.15 -12.69
N ILE A 96 8.25 7.15 -11.83
CA ILE A 96 8.79 5.81 -12.07
C ILE A 96 7.95 5.08 -13.13
N CYS A 97 6.64 5.16 -12.96
CA CYS A 97 5.64 4.71 -13.93
C CYS A 97 4.74 5.90 -14.29
N THR A 98 4.35 6.02 -15.55
CA THR A 98 3.35 6.98 -16.03
C THR A 98 2.33 6.25 -16.88
N ASP A 99 1.07 6.21 -16.43
CA ASP A 99 -0.06 5.56 -17.12
C ASP A 99 0.25 4.12 -17.58
N GLY A 100 0.90 3.35 -16.70
CA GLY A 100 1.27 1.97 -16.97
C GLY A 100 2.52 1.75 -17.82
N ILE A 101 3.25 2.82 -18.14
CA ILE A 101 4.53 2.77 -18.86
C ILE A 101 5.65 3.08 -17.88
N SER A 102 6.69 2.26 -17.85
CA SER A 102 7.89 2.54 -17.07
C SER A 102 8.73 3.62 -17.73
N ASN A 103 9.15 4.62 -16.96
CA ASN A 103 10.11 5.64 -17.42
C ASN A 103 11.56 5.20 -17.21
N TYR A 104 11.79 4.10 -16.47
CA TYR A 104 13.11 3.59 -16.17
C TYR A 104 13.35 2.29 -16.94
N MET A 105 14.43 2.25 -17.74
CA MET A 105 14.80 1.08 -18.54
C MET A 105 14.97 -0.20 -17.69
N VAL A 106 15.32 -0.05 -16.43
CA VAL A 106 15.53 -1.15 -15.47
C VAL A 106 14.22 -1.73 -14.93
N ILE A 107 13.09 -1.01 -15.04
CA ILE A 107 11.79 -1.46 -14.55
C ILE A 107 10.96 -1.92 -15.75
N PRO A 108 10.67 -3.23 -15.89
CA PRO A 108 9.77 -3.73 -16.92
C PRO A 108 8.35 -3.14 -16.84
N ASN A 109 7.73 -2.89 -18.00
CA ASN A 109 6.38 -2.29 -18.07
C ASN A 109 5.30 -3.13 -17.37
N ASN A 110 5.46 -4.44 -17.25
CA ASN A 110 4.51 -5.31 -16.54
C ASN A 110 4.48 -5.06 -15.01
N PHE A 111 5.39 -4.25 -14.46
CA PHE A 111 5.26 -3.73 -13.09
C PHE A 111 4.40 -2.48 -13.00
N CYS A 112 4.31 -1.70 -14.08
CA CYS A 112 3.45 -0.53 -14.17
C CYS A 112 2.05 -0.89 -14.73
N HIS A 113 1.92 -2.04 -15.39
CA HIS A 113 0.71 -2.49 -16.08
C HIS A 113 0.37 -3.92 -15.68
N ILE A 114 -0.83 -4.12 -15.13
CA ILE A 114 -1.29 -5.41 -14.62
C ILE A 114 -2.68 -5.68 -15.17
N LYS A 115 -2.94 -6.92 -15.60
CA LYS A 115 -4.31 -7.35 -15.91
C LYS A 115 -5.08 -7.50 -14.60
N ILE A 116 -6.08 -6.64 -14.39
CA ILE A 116 -6.74 -6.53 -13.10
C ILE A 116 -7.32 -7.87 -12.63
N CYS A 117 -7.99 -8.61 -13.52
CA CYS A 117 -8.64 -9.88 -13.18
C CYS A 117 -7.66 -11.02 -12.85
N GLU A 118 -6.43 -10.97 -13.36
CA GLU A 118 -5.39 -11.93 -12.96
C GLU A 118 -4.92 -11.68 -11.53
N TRP A 119 -5.01 -10.44 -11.04
CA TRP A 119 -4.60 -10.06 -9.68
C TRP A 119 -5.72 -10.24 -8.65
N VAL A 120 -6.93 -9.75 -8.95
CA VAL A 120 -8.05 -9.74 -7.99
C VAL A 120 -8.99 -10.95 -8.10
N GLY A 121 -8.85 -11.74 -9.16
CA GLY A 121 -9.70 -12.88 -9.45
C GLY A 121 -11.00 -12.52 -10.19
N ASN A 122 -11.63 -13.56 -10.75
CA ASN A 122 -12.81 -13.41 -11.62
C ASN A 122 -14.03 -12.83 -10.88
N GLU A 123 -14.24 -13.21 -9.62
CA GLU A 123 -15.40 -12.78 -8.82
C GLU A 123 -15.44 -11.26 -8.64
N LEU A 124 -14.30 -10.64 -8.33
CA LEU A 124 -14.23 -9.17 -8.21
C LEU A 124 -14.37 -8.50 -9.58
N CYS A 125 -13.84 -9.12 -10.64
CA CYS A 125 -14.03 -8.61 -11.99
C CYS A 125 -15.49 -8.62 -12.43
N GLU A 126 -16.24 -9.71 -12.20
CA GLU A 126 -17.68 -9.76 -12.50
C GLU A 126 -18.45 -8.63 -11.82
N LEU A 127 -18.08 -8.29 -10.58
CA LEU A 127 -18.68 -7.16 -9.88
C LEU A 127 -18.27 -5.81 -10.49
N LEU A 128 -17.00 -5.63 -10.82
CA LEU A 128 -16.50 -4.43 -11.51
C LEU A 128 -17.19 -4.21 -12.87
N GLN A 129 -17.66 -5.27 -13.54
CA GLN A 129 -18.44 -5.16 -14.78
C GLN A 129 -19.89 -4.73 -14.53
N SER A 130 -20.43 -4.95 -13.34
CA SER A 130 -21.85 -4.70 -13.06
C SER A 130 -22.10 -3.22 -12.72
N PRO A 131 -23.01 -2.53 -13.43
CA PRO A 131 -23.34 -1.14 -13.12
C PRO A 131 -23.98 -1.01 -11.73
N GLY A 132 -23.56 -0.01 -10.96
CA GLY A 132 -24.12 0.24 -9.64
C GLY A 132 -23.12 0.84 -8.66
N VAL A 133 -23.60 1.05 -7.43
CA VAL A 133 -22.75 1.37 -6.29
C VAL A 133 -22.49 0.07 -5.54
N HIS A 134 -21.23 -0.34 -5.48
CA HIS A 134 -20.79 -1.56 -4.79
C HIS A 134 -20.01 -1.19 -3.55
N THR A 135 -20.38 -1.76 -2.41
CA THR A 135 -19.66 -1.50 -1.16
C THR A 135 -18.73 -2.65 -0.78
N VAL A 136 -17.66 -2.37 -0.05
CA VAL A 136 -16.77 -3.42 0.51
C VAL A 136 -17.54 -4.39 1.39
N LYS A 137 -18.54 -3.91 2.14
CA LYS A 137 -19.42 -4.76 2.94
C LYS A 137 -20.25 -5.70 2.08
N GLU A 138 -20.78 -5.21 0.96
CA GLU A 138 -21.51 -6.03 0.00
C GLU A 138 -20.60 -7.08 -0.65
N LEU A 139 -19.33 -6.73 -0.91
CA LEU A 139 -18.31 -7.66 -1.42
C LEU A 139 -18.00 -8.79 -0.42
N GLU A 140 -17.79 -8.46 0.85
CA GLU A 140 -17.56 -9.45 1.91
C GLU A 140 -18.76 -10.39 2.08
N GLU A 141 -19.98 -9.83 2.14
CA GLU A 141 -21.20 -10.60 2.42
C GLU A 141 -21.66 -11.46 1.23
N LYS A 142 -21.57 -10.95 0.00
CA LYS A 142 -22.09 -11.64 -1.20
C LYS A 142 -21.08 -12.54 -1.87
N LEU A 143 -19.81 -12.11 -1.94
CA LEU A 143 -18.77 -12.81 -2.70
C LEU A 143 -17.79 -13.56 -1.79
N LYS A 144 -17.98 -13.52 -0.46
CA LYS A 144 -16.99 -14.03 0.51
C LYS A 144 -15.59 -13.49 0.23
N PHE A 145 -15.54 -12.26 -0.27
CA PHE A 145 -14.32 -11.63 -0.70
C PHE A 145 -13.34 -11.52 0.48
N ASN A 146 -12.11 -11.99 0.28
CA ASN A 146 -11.07 -11.75 1.26
C ASN A 146 -10.57 -10.31 1.10
N THR A 147 -11.01 -9.42 1.98
CA THR A 147 -10.56 -8.03 2.03
C THR A 147 -9.09 -7.86 2.40
N THR A 148 -8.42 -8.96 2.75
CA THR A 148 -6.98 -9.02 2.96
C THR A 148 -6.29 -9.44 1.67
N LEU A 149 -5.73 -8.46 0.96
CA LEU A 149 -4.97 -8.66 -0.26
C LEU A 149 -3.49 -8.86 0.08
N ARG A 150 -2.89 -9.92 -0.46
CA ARG A 150 -1.44 -10.13 -0.39
C ARG A 150 -0.76 -9.19 -1.37
N LEU A 151 0.18 -8.39 -0.89
CA LEU A 151 1.05 -7.61 -1.75
C LEU A 151 2.02 -8.54 -2.49
N PRO A 152 2.29 -8.28 -3.77
CA PRO A 152 3.21 -9.10 -4.54
C PRO A 152 4.60 -9.09 -3.91
N ASP A 153 5.37 -10.14 -4.17
CA ASP A 153 6.77 -10.14 -3.82
C ASP A 153 7.46 -9.00 -4.60
N PRO A 154 8.35 -8.24 -3.95
CA PRO A 154 9.02 -7.13 -4.59
C PRO A 154 9.83 -7.66 -5.76
N PRO A 155 9.83 -6.98 -6.91
CA PRO A 155 10.53 -7.48 -8.07
C PRO A 155 12.01 -7.71 -7.79
N SER A 156 12.54 -8.85 -8.21
CA SER A 156 13.98 -9.10 -8.20
C SER A 156 14.53 -8.77 -9.59
N LEU A 157 15.41 -7.78 -9.68
CA LEU A 157 16.09 -7.45 -10.93
C LEU A 157 17.57 -7.75 -10.78
N LEU A 158 18.12 -8.63 -11.63
CA LEU A 158 19.55 -8.94 -11.65
C LEU A 158 20.16 -9.38 -10.30
N GLY A 159 19.35 -10.00 -9.42
CA GLY A 159 19.80 -10.48 -8.12
C GLY A 159 19.88 -9.42 -7.01
N VAL A 160 19.50 -8.17 -7.29
CA VAL A 160 19.17 -7.17 -6.26
C VAL A 160 17.66 -7.16 -6.05
N THR A 161 17.24 -7.09 -4.78
CA THR A 161 15.84 -6.91 -4.42
C THR A 161 15.47 -5.45 -4.69
N LEU A 162 14.50 -5.17 -5.57
CA LEU A 162 14.02 -3.80 -5.80
C LEU A 162 13.43 -3.15 -4.54
N LEU A 163 13.30 -3.85 -3.41
CA LEU A 163 13.09 -3.24 -2.10
C LEU A 163 14.12 -2.16 -1.76
N ASP A 164 15.38 -2.33 -2.16
CA ASP A 164 16.40 -1.28 -1.96
C ASP A 164 16.14 -0.05 -2.83
N LEU A 165 15.39 -0.21 -3.94
CA LEU A 165 15.03 0.87 -4.87
C LEU A 165 13.69 1.53 -4.49
N PHE A 166 12.76 0.75 -3.93
CA PHE A 166 11.43 1.17 -3.49
C PHE A 166 11.35 1.43 -1.99
N ASN A 167 12.49 1.51 -1.30
CA ASN A 167 12.54 2.06 0.04
C ASN A 167 12.41 3.59 -0.06
N GLY A 168 11.42 4.16 0.62
CA GLY A 168 11.22 5.60 0.67
C GLY A 168 9.75 6.01 0.61
N GLU A 169 9.52 7.23 0.12
CA GLU A 169 8.24 7.89 0.12
C GLU A 169 7.64 7.99 -1.29
N PHE A 170 6.44 7.44 -1.49
CA PHE A 170 5.83 7.28 -2.82
C PHE A 170 4.36 7.70 -2.88
N LYS A 171 3.95 8.24 -4.03
CA LYS A 171 2.57 8.44 -4.46
C LYS A 171 2.22 7.43 -5.56
N PHE A 172 1.06 6.82 -5.45
CA PHE A 172 0.52 5.90 -6.45
C PHE A 172 -0.81 6.42 -6.97
N THR A 173 -0.97 6.34 -8.29
CA THR A 173 -2.26 6.45 -8.94
C THR A 173 -2.52 5.16 -9.70
N PHE A 174 -3.62 4.49 -9.38
CA PHE A 174 -4.09 3.30 -10.08
C PHE A 174 -5.28 3.66 -10.96
N SER A 175 -5.28 3.15 -12.18
CA SER A 175 -6.28 3.50 -13.19
C SER A 175 -6.75 2.24 -13.88
N ILE A 176 -8.04 1.93 -13.74
CA ILE A 176 -8.63 0.79 -14.43
C ILE A 176 -9.18 1.27 -15.77
N GLU A 177 -8.75 0.62 -16.84
CA GLU A 177 -9.25 0.83 -18.19
C GLU A 177 -9.84 -0.46 -18.77
N SER A 178 -10.91 -0.33 -19.53
CA SER A 178 -11.52 -1.41 -20.31
C SER A 178 -12.22 -0.77 -21.51
N GLU A 179 -12.25 -1.46 -22.65
CA GLU A 179 -12.76 -0.94 -23.92
C GLU A 179 -12.08 0.37 -24.37
N GLY A 180 -10.82 0.58 -23.97
CA GLY A 180 -10.08 1.83 -24.19
C GLY A 180 -10.66 3.04 -23.45
N LYS A 181 -11.47 2.82 -22.41
CA LYS A 181 -12.03 3.88 -21.55
C LYS A 181 -11.60 3.68 -20.11
N ARG A 182 -11.26 4.79 -19.48
CA ARG A 182 -10.98 4.87 -18.05
C ARG A 182 -12.26 4.71 -17.25
N ILE A 183 -12.26 3.74 -16.35
CA ILE A 183 -13.40 3.36 -15.50
C ILE A 183 -13.31 4.09 -14.17
N VAL A 184 -12.15 4.00 -13.52
CA VAL A 184 -11.91 4.56 -12.19
C VAL A 184 -10.44 4.87 -11.98
N ASP A 185 -10.18 5.92 -11.20
CA ASP A 185 -8.85 6.31 -10.72
C ASP A 185 -8.82 6.28 -9.20
N TRP A 186 -7.72 5.77 -8.63
CA TRP A 186 -7.45 5.70 -7.20
C TRP A 186 -6.10 6.33 -6.90
N ASN A 187 -6.08 7.34 -6.02
CA ASN A 187 -4.85 7.94 -5.52
C ASN A 187 -4.54 7.42 -4.11
N ILE A 188 -3.27 7.06 -3.88
CA ILE A 188 -2.76 6.55 -2.61
C ILE A 188 -1.38 7.18 -2.32
N PRO A 189 -1.14 7.74 -1.11
CA PRO A 189 -2.10 7.98 -0.05
C PRO A 189 -2.96 9.23 -0.35
N SER A 190 -4.13 9.34 0.29
CA SER A 190 -5.01 10.50 0.12
C SER A 190 -5.03 11.48 1.29
N ASN A 191 -4.57 11.04 2.46
CA ASN A 191 -4.51 11.83 3.69
C ASN A 191 -3.11 12.35 4.02
N GLU A 192 -2.10 11.84 3.33
CA GLU A 192 -0.71 12.23 3.47
C GLU A 192 -0.16 12.59 2.09
N ASP A 193 0.98 13.27 2.06
CA ASP A 193 1.66 13.50 0.79
C ASP A 193 2.26 12.20 0.26
N PHE A 194 2.97 11.39 1.05
CA PHE A 194 3.63 10.19 0.53
C PHE A 194 3.44 9.00 1.44
N LEU A 195 3.34 7.80 0.84
CA LEU A 195 3.24 6.53 1.54
C LEU A 195 4.64 5.97 1.70
N GLN A 196 4.98 5.56 2.92
CA GLN A 196 6.25 4.92 3.21
C GLN A 196 6.21 3.47 2.75
N ILE A 197 7.23 3.05 2.01
CA ILE A 197 7.38 1.68 1.50
C ILE A 197 8.77 1.18 1.86
N GLY A 198 8.85 -0.06 2.32
CA GLY A 198 10.14 -0.74 2.57
C GLY A 198 10.99 -0.14 3.69
N VAL A 199 10.46 0.84 4.43
CA VAL A 199 11.12 1.44 5.60
C VAL A 199 11.04 0.46 6.76
N ASP A 200 12.17 0.20 7.40
CA ASP A 200 12.23 -0.67 8.57
C ASP A 200 11.55 0.04 9.76
N PRO A 201 10.57 -0.59 10.45
CA PRO A 201 9.92 0.00 11.62
C PRO A 201 10.90 0.35 12.76
N ASP A 202 12.08 -0.28 12.82
CA ASP A 202 13.06 -0.07 13.89
C ASP A 202 14.05 1.07 13.61
N THR A 203 14.06 1.64 12.38
CA THR A 203 14.85 2.84 12.09
C THR A 203 14.03 4.08 12.42
N GLY A 204 13.90 4.36 13.72
CA GLY A 204 13.65 5.73 14.14
C GLY A 204 14.83 6.59 13.70
N ASP A 205 14.56 7.69 13.01
CA ASP A 205 15.58 8.60 12.50
C ASP A 205 16.52 9.06 13.62
N ASP A 206 17.66 8.40 13.75
CA ASP A 206 18.83 8.90 14.47
C ASP A 206 19.58 9.88 13.53
N GLU A 207 18.96 11.01 13.19
CA GLU A 207 19.68 12.21 12.70
C GLU A 207 19.22 13.50 13.40
#